data_AF-A0A7X8ELC3-F1
#
_entry.id   AF-A0A7X8ELC3-F1
#
_cell.length_a   1.000
_cell.length_b   1.000
_cell.length_c   1.000
_cell.angle_alpha   90.00
_cell.angle_beta   90.00
_cell.angle_gamma   90.00
#
_symmetry.space_group_name_H-M   'P 1'
#
loop_
_entity.id
_entity.type
_entity.pdbx_description
1 polymer ?
#
loop_
_entity_poly.entity_id
_entity_poly.type
_entity_poly.pdbx_seq_one_letter_code
_entity_poly.pdbx_strand_id
1 'polypeptide(L)'
;LNKVLAYLKKAEGTGMASIEAPRGDDTHVVHLKGGDDNVTWWKVRAPTYANAVSWPLMFRNNELADAPLIINSIDPCISCMERMLTVDGASGEQKVVTRAELLEKCREKTRRLMQSGGR
;
A
#
# COMPACT_ATOMS: atom_id res chain seq x y z
N LEU A 1 21.66 19.35 15.86
CA LEU A 1 21.17 17.98 15.58
C LEU A 1 20.89 17.16 16.85
N ASN A 2 21.87 17.00 17.75
CA ASN A 2 21.75 16.09 18.93
C ASN A 2 20.60 16.43 19.90
N LYS A 3 20.28 17.72 20.10
CA LYS A 3 19.17 18.13 20.98
C LYS A 3 17.79 17.76 20.42
N VAL A 4 17.60 17.87 19.09
CA VAL A 4 16.32 17.56 18.43
C VAL A 4 16.07 16.05 18.44
N LEU A 5 17.09 15.25 18.14
CA LEU A 5 17.01 13.79 18.24
C LEU A 5 16.70 13.33 19.66
N ALA A 6 17.37 13.88 20.67
CA ALA A 6 17.09 13.56 22.07
C ALA A 6 15.68 13.96 22.51
N TYR A 7 15.11 15.03 21.95
CA TYR A 7 13.74 15.44 22.18
C TYR A 7 12.74 14.46 21.52
N LEU A 8 12.96 14.10 20.25
CA LEU A 8 12.11 13.17 19.51
C LEU A 8 12.09 11.77 20.14
N LYS A 9 13.21 11.28 20.67
CA LYS A 9 13.27 10.01 21.40
C LYS A 9 12.45 9.98 22.69
N LYS A 10 12.15 11.16 23.26
CA LYS A 10 11.29 11.30 24.43
C LYS A 10 9.83 11.51 24.05
N ALA A 11 9.50 11.66 22.77
CA ALA A 11 8.14 11.86 22.33
C ALA A 11 7.33 10.58 22.55
N GLU A 12 6.11 10.75 23.04
CA GLU A 12 5.19 9.67 23.35
C GLU A 12 3.78 10.07 22.88
N GLY A 13 3.00 9.08 22.46
CA GLY A 13 1.61 9.26 22.05
C GLY A 13 1.41 9.21 20.54
N THR A 14 0.24 9.66 20.10
CA THR A 14 -0.21 9.58 18.70
C THR A 14 -0.19 10.96 18.05
N GLY A 15 0.52 11.08 16.93
CA GLY A 15 0.49 12.23 16.04
C GLY A 15 -0.23 11.92 14.73
N MET A 16 -0.92 12.91 14.19
CA MET A 16 -1.54 12.82 12.86
C MET A 16 -1.12 14.03 12.03
N ALA A 17 -0.74 13.77 10.78
CA ALA A 17 -0.49 14.79 9.78
C ALA A 17 -1.26 14.42 8.52
N SER A 18 -1.91 15.41 7.91
CA SER A 18 -2.59 15.28 6.63
C SER A 18 -2.03 16.32 5.69
N ILE A 19 -1.73 15.90 4.46
CA ILE A 19 -1.19 16.76 3.41
C ILE A 19 -2.04 16.61 2.15
N GLU A 20 -2.10 17.67 1.35
CA GLU A 20 -2.74 17.63 0.03
C GLU A 20 -1.74 17.08 -0.99
N ALA A 21 -1.93 15.82 -1.39
CA ALA A 21 -1.18 15.20 -2.47
C ALA A 21 -1.88 15.46 -3.82
N PRO A 22 -1.24 15.20 -4.98
CA PRO A 22 -1.85 15.48 -6.29
C PRO A 22 -3.17 14.75 -6.58
N ARG A 23 -3.51 13.72 -5.79
CA ARG A 23 -4.67 12.84 -5.95
C ARG A 23 -5.68 12.95 -4.80
N GLY A 24 -5.49 13.91 -3.89
CA GLY A 24 -6.30 14.15 -2.69
C GLY A 24 -5.52 13.99 -1.39
N ASP A 25 -6.25 13.80 -0.29
CA ASP A 25 -5.66 13.79 1.06
C ASP A 25 -4.78 12.57 1.32
N ASP A 26 -3.54 12.82 1.76
CA ASP A 26 -2.62 11.80 2.25
C ASP A 26 -2.41 11.98 3.74
N THR A 27 -2.87 11.00 4.51
CA THR A 27 -2.93 11.10 5.97
C THR A 27 -2.05 10.05 6.64
N HIS A 28 -1.14 10.53 7.48
CA HIS A 28 -0.17 9.75 8.23
C HIS A 28 -0.51 9.82 9.72
N VAL A 29 -0.72 8.66 10.33
CA VAL A 29 -0.93 8.53 11.78
C VAL A 29 0.21 7.71 12.35
N VAL A 30 0.97 8.31 13.25
CA VAL A 30 2.18 7.73 13.84
C VAL A 30 1.97 7.65 15.35
N HIS A 31 2.30 6.52 15.95
CA HIS A 31 2.33 6.36 17.39
C HIS A 31 3.74 6.04 17.86
N LEU A 32 4.19 6.76 18.89
CA LEU A 32 5.51 6.62 19.48
C LEU A 32 5.40 6.24 20.95
N LYS A 33 6.37 5.48 21.43
CA LYS A 33 6.55 5.16 22.84
C LYS A 33 7.83 5.83 23.33
N GLY A 34 7.74 6.59 24.42
CA GLY A 34 8.89 7.29 24.97
C GLY A 34 10.03 6.32 25.33
N GLY A 35 11.25 6.66 24.89
CA GLY A 35 12.44 5.84 25.11
C GLY A 35 12.65 4.69 24.12
N ASP A 36 11.72 4.49 23.16
CA ASP A 36 11.95 3.64 22.00
C ASP A 36 12.47 4.49 20.83
N ASP A 37 13.48 3.99 20.13
CA ASP A 37 14.04 4.64 18.96
C ASP A 37 13.23 4.36 17.69
N ASN A 38 12.36 3.34 17.71
CA ASN A 38 11.54 2.94 16.58
C ASN A 38 10.11 3.49 16.67
N VAL A 39 9.46 3.56 15.52
CA VAL A 39 8.02 3.86 15.45
C VAL A 39 7.23 2.64 15.89
N THR A 40 6.41 2.78 16.94
CA THR A 40 5.59 1.68 17.47
C THR A 40 4.62 1.15 16.41
N TRP A 41 3.87 2.05 15.78
CA TRP A 41 3.09 1.74 14.59
C TRP A 41 2.87 2.98 13.75
N TRP A 42 2.74 2.76 12.44
CA TRP A 42 2.51 3.81 11.47
C TRP A 42 1.42 3.38 10.49
N LYS A 43 0.33 4.14 10.47
CA LYS A 43 -0.75 3.96 9.50
C LYS A 43 -0.72 5.09 8.50
N VAL A 44 -0.65 4.71 7.23
CA VAL A 44 -0.80 5.64 6.09
C VAL A 44 -2.12 5.36 5.42
N ARG A 45 -2.87 6.42 5.14
CA ARG A 45 -4.07 6.47 4.29
C ARG A 45 -3.70 7.29 3.07
N ALA A 46 -3.31 6.58 2.01
CA ALA A 46 -3.01 7.20 0.73
C ALA A 46 -4.29 7.62 -0.01
N PRO A 47 -4.24 8.66 -0.86
CA PRO A 47 -5.41 9.17 -1.58
C PRO A 47 -6.05 8.12 -2.48
N THR A 48 -5.25 7.38 -3.25
CA THR A 48 -5.77 6.36 -4.17
C THR A 48 -6.49 5.23 -3.43
N TYR A 49 -6.08 4.86 -2.21
CA TYR A 49 -6.77 3.81 -1.44
C TYR A 49 -8.21 4.19 -1.11
N ALA A 50 -8.45 5.45 -0.76
CA ALA A 50 -9.80 5.94 -0.49
C ALA A 50 -10.61 6.17 -1.77
N ASN A 51 -9.97 6.63 -2.84
CA ASN A 51 -10.68 6.84 -4.11
C ASN A 51 -11.04 5.51 -4.79
N ALA A 52 -10.22 4.46 -4.67
CA ALA A 52 -10.45 3.16 -5.28
C ALA A 52 -11.77 2.49 -4.84
N VAL A 53 -12.30 2.84 -3.66
CA VAL A 53 -13.59 2.30 -3.17
C VAL A 53 -14.79 2.77 -4.00
N SER A 54 -14.63 3.83 -4.82
CA SER A 54 -15.69 4.30 -5.72
C SER A 54 -15.76 3.51 -7.03
N TRP A 55 -14.72 2.76 -7.40
CA TRP A 55 -14.67 2.02 -8.66
C TRP A 55 -15.86 1.08 -8.90
N PRO A 56 -16.33 0.28 -7.92
CA PRO A 56 -17.49 -0.59 -8.14
C PRO A 56 -18.78 0.18 -8.51
N LEU A 57 -18.89 1.44 -8.10
CA LEU A 57 -20.00 2.31 -8.49
C LEU A 57 -19.77 2.91 -9.88
N MET A 58 -18.53 3.33 -10.17
CA MET A 58 -18.16 3.88 -11.48
C MET A 58 -18.26 2.86 -12.61
N PHE A 59 -18.03 1.57 -12.35
CA PHE A 59 -18.17 0.51 -13.36
C PHE A 59 -19.63 0.14 -13.67
N ARG A 60 -20.61 0.57 -12.87
CA ARG A 60 -22.01 0.19 -13.12
C ARG A 60 -22.47 0.77 -14.44
N ASN A 61 -23.17 -0.06 -15.23
CA ASN A 61 -23.74 0.32 -16.53
C ASN A 61 -22.70 0.78 -17.58
N ASN A 62 -21.43 0.41 -17.42
CA ASN A 62 -20.37 0.67 -18.40
C ASN A 62 -19.95 -0.64 -19.08
N GLU A 63 -19.31 -0.53 -20.25
CA GLU A 63 -18.75 -1.68 -20.93
C GLU A 63 -17.39 -2.06 -20.35
N LEU A 64 -16.96 -3.32 -20.57
CA LEU A 64 -15.62 -3.74 -20.17
C LEU A 64 -14.51 -2.93 -20.87
N ALA A 65 -14.79 -2.45 -22.08
CA ALA A 65 -13.87 -1.60 -22.83
C ALA A 65 -13.61 -0.23 -22.15
N ASP A 66 -14.55 0.25 -21.34
CA ASP A 66 -14.42 1.52 -20.61
C ASP A 66 -13.58 1.39 -19.33
N ALA A 67 -13.23 0.15 -18.94
CA ALA A 67 -12.56 -0.08 -17.67
C ALA A 67 -11.23 0.69 -17.51
N PRO A 68 -10.33 0.75 -18.52
CA PRO A 68 -9.11 1.56 -18.42
C PRO A 68 -9.39 3.06 -18.29
N LEU A 69 -10.45 3.56 -18.95
CA LEU A 69 -10.82 4.97 -18.89
C LEU A 69 -11.32 5.35 -17.48
N ILE A 70 -12.20 4.52 -16.92
CA ILE A 70 -12.74 4.66 -15.56
C ILE A 70 -11.63 4.56 -14.51
N ILE A 71 -10.68 3.63 -14.67
CA ILE A 71 -9.55 3.50 -13.75
C ILE A 71 -8.67 4.74 -13.82
N ASN A 72 -8.30 5.18 -15.03
CA ASN A 72 -7.41 6.32 -15.24
C ASN A 72 -8.01 7.66 -14.84
N SER A 73 -9.34 7.80 -14.77
CA SER A 73 -9.97 9.06 -14.35
C SER A 73 -9.66 9.42 -12.89
N ILE A 74 -9.29 8.44 -12.06
CA ILE A 74 -8.84 8.67 -10.67
C ILE A 74 -7.33 8.94 -10.59
N ASP A 75 -6.58 8.68 -11.67
CA ASP A 75 -5.11 8.66 -11.70
C ASP A 75 -4.52 7.81 -10.55
N PRO A 76 -4.73 6.48 -10.58
CA PRO A 76 -4.34 5.63 -9.47
C PRO A 76 -2.83 5.44 -9.40
N CYS A 77 -2.25 5.72 -8.23
CA CYS A 77 -0.90 5.31 -7.92
C CYS A 77 -0.90 3.93 -7.24
N ILE A 78 -0.61 2.87 -7.98
CA ILE A 78 -0.57 1.50 -7.43
C ILE A 78 0.50 1.37 -6.34
N SER A 79 1.63 2.07 -6.47
CA SER A 79 2.69 2.10 -5.45
C SER A 79 2.21 2.68 -4.12
N CYS A 80 1.26 3.61 -4.13
CA CYS A 80 0.66 4.15 -2.90
C CYS A 80 -0.29 3.15 -2.21
N MET A 81 -0.65 2.06 -2.89
CA MET A 81 -1.56 1.01 -2.39
C MET A 81 -0.83 -0.30 -2.06
N GLU A 82 0.50 -0.37 -2.19
CA GLU A 82 1.23 -1.63 -2.01
C GLU A 82 1.34 -2.04 -0.52
N ARG A 83 0.30 -2.73 -0.04
CA ARG A 83 0.36 -3.60 1.13
C ARG A 83 -0.19 -4.96 0.71
N MET A 84 0.68 -5.84 0.23
CA MET A 84 0.27 -7.16 -0.25
C MET A 84 0.08 -8.15 0.90
N LEU A 85 -1.17 -8.52 1.13
CA LEU A 85 -1.55 -9.67 1.95
C LEU A 85 -1.88 -10.82 1.00
N THR A 86 -1.17 -11.95 1.11
CA THR A 86 -1.56 -13.17 0.40
C THR A 86 -2.54 -13.94 1.25
N VAL A 87 -3.68 -14.30 0.66
CA VAL A 87 -4.68 -15.17 1.29
C VAL A 87 -4.77 -16.45 0.47
N ASP A 88 -4.55 -17.59 1.12
CA ASP A 88 -4.78 -18.90 0.50
C ASP A 88 -6.28 -19.20 0.48
N GLY A 89 -6.85 -19.32 -0.72
CA GLY A 89 -8.30 -19.52 -0.90
C GLY A 89 -8.82 -20.87 -0.43
N ALA A 90 -7.95 -21.86 -0.19
CA ALA A 90 -8.32 -23.19 0.29
C ALA A 90 -8.14 -23.31 1.81
N SER A 91 -7.07 -22.73 2.38
CA SER A 91 -6.76 -22.84 3.82
C SER A 91 -7.22 -21.63 4.64
N GLY A 92 -7.54 -20.50 4.01
CA GLY A 92 -7.86 -19.24 4.69
C GLY A 92 -6.65 -18.57 5.36
N GLU A 93 -5.44 -19.10 5.17
CA GLU A 93 -4.22 -18.56 5.76
C GLU A 93 -3.87 -17.20 5.16
N GLN A 94 -3.62 -16.22 6.03
CA GLN A 94 -3.25 -14.86 5.64
C GLN A 94 -1.79 -14.62 6.00
N LYS A 95 -0.95 -14.37 5.00
CA LYS A 95 0.46 -14.02 5.19
C LYS A 95 0.77 -12.66 4.58
N VAL A 96 1.37 -11.77 5.37
CA VAL A 96 1.96 -10.53 4.86
C VAL A 96 3.20 -10.89 4.05
N VAL A 97 3.22 -10.52 2.77
CA VAL A 97 4.35 -10.83 1.88
C VAL A 97 5.18 -9.59 1.68
N THR A 98 6.48 -9.72 1.94
CA THR A 98 7.43 -8.64 1.73
C THR A 98 7.74 -8.47 0.24
N ARG A 99 8.21 -7.27 -0.13
CA ARG A 99 8.67 -6.99 -1.51
C ARG A 99 9.69 -8.01 -2.03
N ALA A 100 10.62 -8.44 -1.17
CA ALA A 100 11.66 -9.41 -1.54
C ALA A 100 11.09 -10.80 -1.83
N GLU A 101 10.19 -11.30 -0.97
CA GLU A 101 9.51 -12.58 -1.19
C GLU A 101 8.66 -12.55 -2.47
N LEU A 102 7.98 -11.44 -2.75
CA LEU A 102 7.20 -11.28 -3.97
C LEU A 102 8.08 -11.29 -5.22
N LEU A 103 9.20 -10.55 -5.20
CA LEU A 103 10.17 -10.52 -6.29
C LEU A 103 10.73 -11.91 -6.59
N GLU A 104 11.05 -12.69 -5.57
CA GLU A 104 11.55 -14.05 -5.79
C GLU A 104 10.48 -14.95 -6.38
N LYS A 105 9.23 -14.89 -5.87
CA LYS A 105 8.09 -15.62 -6.45
C LYS A 105 7.85 -15.25 -7.92
N CYS A 106 7.95 -13.97 -8.28
CA CYS A 106 7.85 -13.52 -9.66
C CYS A 106 8.98 -14.11 -10.52
N ARG A 107 10.22 -14.08 -10.03
CA ARG A 107 11.38 -14.65 -10.74
C ARG A 107 11.24 -16.16 -10.92
N GLU A 108 10.82 -16.89 -9.89
CA GLU A 108 10.54 -18.32 -9.97
C GLU A 108 9.46 -18.64 -11.01
N LYS A 109 8.35 -17.89 -11.02
CA LYS A 109 7.31 -18.03 -12.03
C LYS A 109 7.86 -17.81 -13.43
N THR A 110 8.63 -16.75 -13.64
CA THR A 110 9.26 -16.47 -14.95
C THR A 110 10.22 -17.58 -15.36
N ARG A 111 11.08 -18.08 -14.45
CA ARG A 111 11.97 -19.23 -14.73
C ARG A 111 11.17 -20.47 -15.16
N ARG A 112 10.08 -20.80 -14.45
CA ARG A 112 9.20 -21.93 -14.79
C ARG A 112 8.59 -21.76 -16.18
N LEU A 113 8.06 -20.56 -16.49
CA LEU A 113 7.44 -20.26 -17.78
C LEU A 113 8.45 -20.34 -18.94
N MET A 114 9.68 -19.88 -18.72
CA MET A 114 10.77 -19.97 -19.71
C MET A 114 11.21 -21.43 -19.95
N GLN A 115 11.20 -22.27 -18.91
CA GLN A 115 11.52 -23.69 -19.02
C GLN A 115 10.41 -24.51 -19.69
N SER A 116 9.14 -24.13 -19.54
CA SER A 116 8.01 -24.82 -20.14
C SER A 116 7.82 -24.55 -21.64
N GLY A 117 8.72 -23.79 -22.27
CA GLY A 117 8.63 -23.40 -23.68
C GLY A 117 7.46 -22.44 -23.91
N GLY A 118 7.77 -21.14 -23.96
CA GLY A 118 6.79 -20.13 -24.34
C GLY A 118 6.12 -20.51 -25.66
N ARG A 119 4.80 -20.65 -25.63
CA ARG A 119 3.97 -20.39 -26.80
C ARG A 119 3.62 -18.91 -26.78
#